data_AF-A0A8J3PFA8-F1
#
_entry.id   AF-A0A8J3PFA8-F1
#
_cell.length_a   1.000
_cell.length_b   1.000
_cell.length_c   1.000
_cell.angle_alpha   90.00
_cell.angle_beta   90.00
_cell.angle_gamma   90.00
#
_symmetry.space_group_name_H-M   'P 1'
#
loop_
_entity.id
_entity.type
_entity.pdbx_description
1 polymer ?
#
loop_
_entity_poly.entity_id
_entity_poly.type
_entity_poly.pdbx_seq_one_letter_code
_entity_poly.pdbx_strand_id
1 'polypeptide(L)'
;MEPVWSVGHLRGMRRVWGHVAALMVLTSVLVVGPSGAACACSCAEPNTAENTAWADLVFVGVVVDVDRPAFSMSSGDLMTARLTVEQVRKGSATGHVEVKTAIEGPSCGFDFVEGSRYLIYSRDGQTSLCSGNELLGAAPEVELDGDVPVAALAAGAAVLIAAVALWWVLRRRRSASSGNGGDTGSAGSDPGPAPRGEAGPGGQDSA
;
A
#
# COMPACT_ATOMS: atom_id res chain seq x y z
N MET A 1 -31.61 29.16 -74.66
CA MET A 1 -30.49 28.19 -74.68
C MET A 1 -29.66 28.44 -73.44
N GLU A 2 -29.90 27.66 -72.38
CA GLU A 2 -29.28 27.83 -71.06
C GLU A 2 -28.20 26.75 -70.87
N PRO A 3 -26.97 27.07 -70.43
CA PRO A 3 -25.95 26.07 -70.21
C PRO A 3 -26.12 25.39 -68.83
N VAL A 4 -26.47 24.10 -68.86
CA VAL A 4 -26.73 23.18 -67.72
C VAL A 4 -25.44 22.64 -67.05
N TRP A 5 -24.30 23.34 -67.12
CA TRP A 5 -22.99 22.72 -66.80
C TRP A 5 -22.38 23.11 -65.45
N SER A 6 -23.05 23.91 -64.61
CA SER A 6 -22.42 24.55 -63.44
C SER A 6 -22.79 23.96 -62.07
N VAL A 7 -23.25 22.71 -61.99
CA VAL A 7 -23.65 22.09 -60.69
C VAL A 7 -22.85 20.81 -60.34
N GLY A 8 -22.12 20.23 -61.30
CA GLY A 8 -21.30 19.03 -61.06
C GLY A 8 -20.00 19.30 -60.30
N HIS A 9 -19.36 20.44 -60.55
CA HIS A 9 -18.01 20.73 -60.04
C HIS A 9 -17.96 20.99 -58.53
N LEU A 10 -19.02 21.61 -57.97
CA LEU A 10 -19.09 21.94 -56.54
C LEU A 10 -19.35 20.71 -55.65
N ARG A 11 -20.01 19.67 -56.17
CA ARG A 11 -20.23 18.41 -55.43
C ARG A 11 -18.99 17.53 -55.40
N GLY A 12 -18.21 17.49 -56.49
CA GLY A 12 -16.93 16.78 -56.54
C GLY A 12 -15.89 17.41 -55.61
N MET A 13 -15.79 18.74 -55.61
CA MET A 13 -14.83 19.48 -54.79
C MET A 13 -15.12 19.35 -53.29
N ARG A 14 -16.39 19.31 -52.87
CA ARG A 14 -16.79 19.03 -51.47
C ARG A 14 -16.48 17.59 -51.02
N ARG A 15 -16.57 16.61 -51.94
CA ARG A 15 -16.17 15.22 -51.64
C ARG A 15 -14.66 15.10 -51.54
N VAL A 16 -13.90 15.67 -52.49
CA VAL A 16 -12.44 15.68 -52.46
C VAL A 16 -11.93 16.42 -51.22
N TRP A 17 -12.53 17.55 -50.86
CA TRP A 17 -12.14 18.28 -49.66
C TRP A 17 -12.48 17.53 -48.37
N GLY A 18 -13.60 16.80 -48.34
CA GLY A 18 -13.94 15.87 -47.26
C GLY A 18 -12.95 14.70 -47.14
N HIS A 19 -12.49 14.14 -48.25
CA HIS A 19 -11.48 13.09 -48.26
C HIS A 19 -10.10 13.60 -47.80
N VAL A 20 -9.71 14.82 -48.22
CA VAL A 20 -8.47 15.47 -47.77
C VAL A 20 -8.52 15.78 -46.28
N ALA A 21 -9.64 16.31 -45.78
CA ALA A 21 -9.83 16.56 -44.35
C ALA A 21 -9.81 15.25 -43.54
N ALA A 22 -10.49 14.20 -44.02
CA ALA A 22 -10.48 12.89 -43.37
C ALA A 22 -9.08 12.27 -43.35
N LEU A 23 -8.30 12.38 -44.45
CA LEU A 23 -6.92 11.94 -44.50
C LEU A 23 -6.03 12.71 -43.51
N MET A 24 -6.20 14.03 -43.40
CA MET A 24 -5.44 14.85 -42.44
C MET A 24 -5.75 14.50 -40.98
N VAL A 25 -7.01 14.18 -40.67
CA VAL A 25 -7.41 13.73 -39.33
C VAL A 25 -6.85 12.33 -39.07
N LEU A 26 -6.93 11.42 -40.04
CA LEU A 26 -6.41 10.05 -39.90
C LEU A 26 -4.89 10.05 -39.69
N THR A 27 -4.14 10.88 -40.44
CA THR A 27 -2.69 11.00 -40.26
C THR A 27 -2.34 11.68 -38.94
N SER A 28 -3.12 12.67 -38.47
CA SER A 28 -2.89 13.27 -37.15
C SER A 28 -3.08 12.27 -36.02
N VAL A 29 -4.09 11.40 -36.10
CA VAL A 29 -4.33 10.33 -35.11
C VAL A 29 -3.21 9.28 -35.14
N LEU A 30 -2.64 8.98 -36.30
CA LEU A 30 -1.50 8.06 -36.43
C LEU A 30 -0.16 8.65 -35.93
N VAL A 31 -0.02 9.98 -35.91
CA VAL A 31 1.18 10.67 -35.41
C VAL A 31 1.16 10.83 -33.88
N VAL A 32 -0.01 10.80 -33.24
CA VAL A 32 -0.14 10.74 -31.77
C VAL A 32 -0.07 9.28 -31.28
N GLY A 33 0.96 8.55 -31.72
CA GLY A 33 1.47 7.42 -30.92
C GLY A 33 2.13 7.97 -29.64
N PRO A 34 2.43 7.13 -28.62
CA PRO A 34 3.15 7.59 -27.45
C PRO A 34 4.45 8.24 -27.93
N SER A 35 4.54 9.55 -27.79
CA SER A 35 5.77 10.30 -28.00
C SER A 35 6.76 9.78 -26.96
N GLY A 36 7.55 8.78 -27.34
CA GLY A 36 8.76 8.47 -26.62
C GLY A 36 9.51 9.79 -26.50
N ALA A 37 9.74 10.22 -25.26
CA ALA A 37 10.59 11.36 -24.95
C ALA A 37 11.81 11.29 -25.87
N ALA A 38 12.25 12.40 -26.45
CA ALA A 38 13.38 12.44 -27.38
C ALA A 38 14.53 11.53 -26.86
N CYS A 39 14.64 10.31 -27.40
CA CYS A 39 15.51 9.26 -26.87
C CYS A 39 16.93 9.55 -27.33
N ALA A 40 17.60 10.51 -26.70
CA ALA A 40 19.06 10.57 -26.79
C ALA A 40 19.71 9.38 -26.05
N CYS A 41 18.98 8.75 -25.12
CA CYS A 41 19.41 7.53 -24.46
C CYS A 41 19.06 6.29 -25.30
N SER A 42 20.08 5.61 -25.84
CA SER A 42 19.95 4.31 -26.51
C SER A 42 20.64 3.27 -25.65
N CYS A 43 19.88 2.62 -24.78
CA CYS A 43 20.39 1.51 -23.96
C CYS A 43 20.53 0.26 -24.83
N ALA A 44 21.52 -0.59 -24.50
CA ALA A 44 21.57 -1.95 -25.01
C ALA A 44 20.41 -2.79 -24.44
N GLU A 45 20.13 -3.92 -25.07
CA GLU A 45 19.13 -4.89 -24.56
C GLU A 45 19.44 -5.24 -23.09
N PRO A 46 18.45 -5.13 -22.19
CA PRO A 46 18.66 -5.40 -20.79
C PRO A 46 19.14 -6.82 -20.57
N ASN A 47 20.23 -6.96 -19.82
CA ASN A 47 20.75 -8.26 -19.46
C ASN A 47 21.25 -8.23 -18.00
N THR A 48 20.76 -9.17 -17.20
CA THR A 48 20.98 -9.15 -15.75
C THR A 48 22.43 -9.48 -15.39
N ALA A 49 23.10 -10.32 -16.17
CA ALA A 49 24.48 -10.73 -15.92
C ALA A 49 25.48 -9.59 -16.12
N GLU A 50 25.41 -8.84 -17.23
CA GLU A 50 26.32 -7.70 -17.45
C GLU A 50 25.96 -6.53 -16.53
N ASN A 51 24.67 -6.27 -16.26
CA ASN A 51 24.26 -5.24 -15.29
C ASN A 51 24.81 -5.54 -13.88
N THR A 52 24.71 -6.81 -13.46
CA THR A 52 25.28 -7.25 -12.18
C THR A 52 26.81 -7.20 -12.19
N ALA A 53 27.46 -7.49 -13.32
CA ALA A 53 28.91 -7.40 -13.44
C ALA A 53 29.40 -5.95 -13.38
N TRP A 54 28.68 -5.03 -14.02
CA TRP A 54 28.92 -3.59 -14.06
C TRP A 54 28.76 -2.93 -12.68
N ALA A 55 27.70 -3.27 -11.95
CA ALA A 55 27.38 -2.66 -10.66
C ALA A 55 28.36 -3.08 -9.55
N ASP A 56 28.76 -2.17 -8.66
CA ASP A 56 29.48 -2.52 -7.43
C ASP A 56 28.53 -2.86 -6.28
N LEU A 57 27.32 -2.29 -6.31
CA LEU A 57 26.25 -2.47 -5.35
C LEU A 57 24.93 -2.76 -6.09
N VAL A 58 24.28 -3.86 -5.71
CA VAL A 58 22.94 -4.22 -6.18
C VAL A 58 22.07 -4.49 -4.96
N PHE A 59 20.94 -3.80 -4.85
CA PHE A 59 20.08 -3.92 -3.68
C PHE A 59 18.61 -3.63 -4.01
N VAL A 60 17.73 -4.17 -3.18
CA VAL A 60 16.32 -3.79 -3.11
C VAL A 60 16.17 -2.75 -2.02
N GLY A 61 15.48 -1.65 -2.33
CA GLY A 61 15.23 -0.59 -1.37
C GLY A 61 14.01 0.26 -1.71
N VAL A 62 13.55 1.00 -0.71
CA VAL A 62 12.42 1.92 -0.80
C VAL A 62 12.95 3.35 -0.86
N VAL A 63 12.49 4.13 -1.85
CA VAL A 63 12.83 5.55 -1.96
C VAL A 63 12.10 6.30 -0.85
N VAL A 64 12.85 6.97 0.02
CA VAL A 64 12.29 7.76 1.13
C VAL A 64 12.35 9.26 0.89
N ASP A 65 13.17 9.71 -0.06
CA ASP A 65 13.40 11.12 -0.34
C ASP A 65 14.12 11.27 -1.69
N VAL A 66 13.70 12.25 -2.49
CA VAL A 66 14.35 12.60 -3.77
C VAL A 66 14.72 14.08 -3.75
N ASP A 67 16.02 14.36 -3.61
CA ASP A 67 16.56 15.71 -3.65
C ASP A 67 16.91 16.11 -5.09
N ARG A 68 16.26 17.16 -5.59
CA ARG A 68 16.49 17.73 -6.92
C ARG A 68 17.07 19.15 -6.78
N PRO A 69 18.02 19.54 -7.64
CA PRO A 69 18.54 20.89 -7.64
C PRO A 69 17.42 21.91 -7.89
N ALA A 70 17.35 22.96 -7.06
CA ALA A 70 16.30 23.99 -7.14
C ALA A 70 16.31 24.75 -8.48
N PHE A 71 17.48 24.86 -9.10
CA PHE A 71 17.64 25.37 -10.46
C PHE A 71 18.49 24.38 -11.23
N SER A 72 17.97 23.92 -12.36
CA SER A 72 18.73 23.15 -13.33
C SER A 72 19.12 24.04 -14.51
N MET A 73 20.40 23.97 -14.88
CA MET A 73 20.93 24.62 -16.08
C MET A 73 21.21 23.61 -17.20
N SER A 74 21.21 22.31 -16.88
CA SER A 74 21.50 21.22 -17.79
C SER A 74 20.66 19.99 -17.48
N SER A 75 20.21 19.28 -18.51
CA SER A 75 19.53 17.99 -18.36
C SER A 75 20.42 16.91 -17.70
N GLY A 76 21.74 17.11 -17.72
CA GLY A 76 22.71 16.25 -17.04
C GLY A 76 22.97 16.61 -15.58
N ASP A 77 22.29 17.62 -15.03
CA ASP A 77 22.36 17.90 -13.60
C ASP A 77 21.89 16.66 -12.81
N LEU A 78 22.50 16.42 -11.65
CA LEU A 78 22.21 15.22 -10.88
C LEU A 78 21.12 15.50 -9.84
N MET A 79 20.18 14.56 -9.70
CA MET A 79 19.37 14.40 -8.51
C MET A 79 19.92 13.27 -7.63
N THR A 80 19.59 13.33 -6.35
CA THR A 80 19.96 12.31 -5.37
C THR A 80 18.70 11.67 -4.81
N ALA A 81 18.55 10.36 -4.99
CA ALA A 81 17.53 9.58 -4.31
C ALA A 81 18.14 8.93 -3.07
N ARG A 82 17.48 9.06 -1.93
CA ARG A 82 17.82 8.36 -0.70
C ARG A 82 16.90 7.17 -0.54
N LEU A 83 17.49 5.98 -0.42
CA LEU A 83 16.77 4.72 -0.35
C LEU A 83 17.06 4.00 0.97
N THR A 84 16.03 3.48 1.62
CA THR A 84 16.17 2.53 2.72
C THR A 84 16.43 1.15 2.15
N VAL A 85 17.56 0.54 2.52
CA VAL A 85 17.97 -0.78 2.05
C VAL A 85 17.15 -1.86 2.74
N GLU A 86 16.43 -2.66 1.96
CA GLU A 86 15.72 -3.85 2.45
C GLU A 86 16.56 -5.11 2.27
N GLN A 87 17.24 -5.25 1.13
CA GLN A 87 17.98 -6.46 0.81
C GLN A 87 19.14 -6.20 -0.13
N VAL A 88 20.35 -6.62 0.25
CA VAL A 88 21.54 -6.51 -0.61
C VAL A 88 21.70 -7.81 -1.43
N ARG A 89 21.89 -7.66 -2.74
CA ARG A 89 22.16 -8.74 -3.71
C ARG A 89 23.64 -8.83 -4.07
N LYS A 90 24.33 -7.70 -4.12
CA LYS A 90 25.77 -7.57 -4.38
C LYS A 90 26.32 -6.36 -3.64
N GLY A 91 27.55 -6.44 -3.15
CA GLY A 91 28.21 -5.35 -2.43
C GLY A 91 27.83 -5.32 -0.94
N SER A 92 28.01 -4.17 -0.30
CA SER A 92 27.68 -3.97 1.11
C SER A 92 27.01 -2.62 1.31
N ALA A 93 25.81 -2.62 1.87
CA ALA A 93 25.07 -1.43 2.25
C ALA A 93 24.11 -1.74 3.39
N THR A 94 23.88 -0.77 4.27
CA THR A 94 22.97 -0.89 5.42
C THR A 94 22.31 0.45 5.73
N GLY A 95 21.07 0.45 6.20
CA GLY A 95 20.36 1.67 6.55
C GLY A 95 19.92 2.43 5.30
N HIS A 96 20.44 3.64 5.12
CA HIS A 96 20.14 4.48 3.95
C HIS A 96 21.32 4.53 2.98
N VAL A 97 21.01 4.49 1.69
CA VAL A 97 21.97 4.68 0.60
C VAL A 97 21.49 5.83 -0.27
N GLU A 98 22.42 6.69 -0.64
CA GLU A 98 22.18 7.74 -1.63
C GLU A 98 22.63 7.25 -3.00
N VAL A 99 21.75 7.37 -3.99
CA VAL A 99 22.02 7.03 -5.38
C VAL A 99 21.76 8.26 -6.24
N LYS A 100 22.72 8.61 -7.08
CA LYS A 100 22.64 9.77 -7.97
C LYS A 100 22.32 9.36 -9.39
N THR A 101 21.56 10.19 -10.09
CA THR A 101 21.25 10.02 -11.51
C THR A 101 20.92 11.36 -12.15
N ALA A 102 20.99 11.45 -13.47
CA ALA A 102 20.59 12.67 -14.17
C ALA A 102 19.10 12.97 -13.90
N ILE A 103 18.75 14.25 -13.83
CA ILE A 103 17.36 14.67 -13.57
C ILE A 103 16.40 14.32 -14.70
N GLU A 104 16.91 14.22 -15.94
CA GLU A 104 16.11 14.12 -17.15
C GLU A 104 16.38 12.80 -17.90
N GLY A 105 15.31 12.15 -18.36
CA GLY A 105 15.37 10.92 -19.14
C GLY A 105 16.23 11.01 -20.43
N PRO A 106 16.19 12.11 -21.21
CA PRO A 106 17.10 12.31 -22.34
C PRO A 106 18.59 12.24 -21.99
N SER A 107 18.97 12.56 -20.75
CA SER A 107 20.34 12.41 -20.23
C SER A 107 20.59 11.06 -19.55
N CYS A 108 19.76 10.05 -19.86
CA CYS A 108 19.76 8.73 -19.23
C CYS A 108 19.47 8.76 -17.71
N GLY A 109 18.73 9.77 -17.26
CA GLY A 109 18.23 9.87 -15.89
C GLY A 109 17.22 8.79 -15.55
N PHE A 110 17.34 8.20 -14.35
CA PHE A 110 16.36 7.27 -13.82
C PHE A 110 15.37 8.00 -12.91
N ASP A 111 14.08 7.99 -13.25
CA ASP A 111 13.08 8.74 -12.49
C ASP A 111 12.60 7.98 -11.26
N PHE A 112 13.06 8.42 -10.08
CA PHE A 112 12.68 7.83 -8.80
C PHE A 112 11.35 8.40 -8.31
N VAL A 113 10.49 7.52 -7.79
CA VAL A 113 9.23 7.87 -7.15
C VAL A 113 9.33 7.58 -5.66
N GLU A 114 9.11 8.60 -4.83
CA GLU A 114 9.07 8.44 -3.36
C GLU A 114 7.99 7.44 -2.95
N GLY A 115 8.30 6.66 -1.90
CA GLY A 115 7.42 5.59 -1.42
C GLY A 115 7.37 4.36 -2.34
N SER A 116 8.12 4.33 -3.44
CA SER A 116 8.21 3.16 -4.32
C SER A 116 9.43 2.31 -4.01
N ARG A 117 9.28 0.99 -4.23
CA ARG A 117 10.31 -0.02 -4.01
C ARG A 117 10.97 -0.39 -5.33
N TYR A 118 12.29 -0.45 -5.35
CA TYR A 118 13.06 -0.72 -6.56
C TYR A 118 14.15 -1.77 -6.32
N LEU A 119 14.47 -2.52 -7.36
CA LEU A 119 15.77 -3.17 -7.52
C LEU A 119 16.72 -2.19 -8.20
N ILE A 120 17.83 -1.86 -7.55
CA ILE A 120 18.80 -0.88 -8.01
C ILE A 120 20.11 -1.55 -8.35
N TYR A 121 20.65 -1.19 -9.51
CA TYR A 121 22.02 -1.46 -9.91
C TYR A 121 22.77 -0.13 -9.87
N SER A 122 23.76 -0.03 -9.00
CA SER A 122 24.58 1.18 -8.87
C SER A 122 26.06 0.86 -9.02
N ARG A 123 26.80 1.86 -9.50
CA ARG A 123 28.26 1.87 -9.52
C ARG A 123 28.75 3.22 -9.02
N ASP A 124 29.65 3.24 -8.05
CA ASP A 124 30.21 4.47 -7.47
C ASP A 124 29.12 5.43 -6.95
N GLY A 125 28.03 4.88 -6.40
CA GLY A 125 26.87 5.66 -5.91
C GLY A 125 26.01 6.29 -7.01
N GLN A 126 26.18 5.87 -8.27
CA GLN A 126 25.42 6.38 -9.41
C GLN A 126 24.63 5.29 -10.12
N THR A 127 23.51 5.67 -10.72
CA THR A 127 22.68 4.82 -11.56
C THR A 127 22.10 5.60 -12.75
N SER A 128 21.52 4.89 -13.71
CA SER A 128 20.95 5.46 -14.92
C SER A 128 19.75 4.65 -15.40
N LEU A 129 19.04 5.19 -16.40
CA LEU A 129 17.98 4.49 -17.11
C LEU A 129 18.46 3.15 -17.71
N CYS A 130 19.73 3.04 -18.09
CA CYS A 130 20.30 1.84 -18.70
C CYS A 130 20.90 0.85 -17.70
N SER A 131 20.93 1.17 -16.40
CA SER A 131 21.61 0.34 -15.40
C SER A 131 20.87 -0.98 -15.10
N GLY A 132 19.63 -1.13 -15.56
CA GLY A 132 18.80 -2.31 -15.30
C GLY A 132 17.92 -2.21 -14.06
N ASN A 133 17.68 -0.99 -13.58
CA ASN A 133 16.81 -0.75 -12.43
C ASN A 133 15.37 -1.20 -12.72
N GLU A 134 14.70 -1.74 -11.72
CA GLU A 134 13.35 -2.29 -11.87
C GLU A 134 12.44 -1.78 -10.76
N LEU A 135 11.24 -1.31 -11.13
CA LEU A 135 10.19 -0.95 -10.18
C LEU A 135 9.50 -2.23 -9.69
N LEU A 136 9.53 -2.44 -8.37
CA LEU A 136 8.94 -3.61 -7.70
C LEU A 136 7.57 -3.29 -7.06
N GLY A 137 7.03 -2.10 -7.32
CA GLY A 137 5.75 -1.60 -6.82
C GLY A 137 5.89 -0.54 -5.72
N ALA A 138 4.76 -0.20 -5.09
CA ALA A 138 4.77 0.64 -3.90
C ALA A 138 5.49 -0.07 -2.74
N ALA A 139 6.06 0.71 -1.82
CA ALA A 139 6.54 0.17 -0.56
C ALA A 139 5.39 -0.54 0.17
N PRO A 140 5.64 -1.71 0.78
CA PRO A 140 4.63 -2.33 1.62
C PRO A 140 4.26 -1.34 2.74
N GLU A 141 2.99 -0.97 2.81
CA GLU A 141 2.45 -0.31 3.99
C GLU A 141 2.73 -1.24 5.16
N VAL A 142 3.43 -0.75 6.19
CA VAL A 142 3.63 -1.50 7.43
C VAL A 142 2.27 -1.55 8.13
N GLU A 143 1.42 -2.46 7.67
CA GLU A 143 0.18 -2.81 8.33
C GLU A 143 0.58 -3.50 9.64
N LEU A 144 0.42 -2.79 10.75
CA LEU A 144 0.40 -3.41 12.08
C LEU A 144 -0.87 -4.25 12.14
N ASP A 145 -0.83 -5.41 11.48
CA ASP A 145 -1.93 -6.35 11.30
C ASP A 145 -2.23 -7.04 12.64
N GLY A 146 -2.88 -6.28 13.50
CA GLY A 146 -3.53 -6.69 14.73
C GLY A 146 -5.03 -6.50 14.59
N ASP A 147 -5.60 -6.87 13.44
CA ASP A 147 -7.05 -6.86 13.23
C ASP A 147 -7.68 -7.98 14.07
N VAL A 148 -8.02 -7.63 15.31
CA VAL A 148 -9.04 -8.37 16.06
C VAL A 148 -10.33 -8.23 15.25
N PRO A 149 -10.91 -9.33 14.73
CA PRO A 149 -12.09 -9.22 13.89
C PRO A 149 -13.19 -8.55 14.72
N VAL A 150 -13.68 -7.41 14.27
CA VAL A 150 -14.77 -6.65 14.92
C VAL A 150 -16.00 -7.54 15.14
N ALA A 151 -16.15 -8.58 14.30
CA ALA A 151 -17.12 -9.66 14.47
C ALA A 151 -16.98 -10.43 15.80
N ALA A 152 -15.77 -10.67 16.29
CA ALA A 152 -15.52 -11.31 17.59
C ALA A 152 -15.92 -10.41 18.77
N LEU A 153 -15.71 -9.10 18.66
CA LEU A 153 -16.15 -8.13 19.67
C LEU A 153 -17.68 -7.97 19.67
N ALA A 154 -18.30 -7.97 18.49
CA ALA A 154 -19.75 -7.92 18.33
C ALA A 154 -20.44 -9.18 18.90
N ALA A 155 -19.86 -10.36 18.69
CA ALA A 155 -20.35 -11.61 19.27
C ALA A 155 -20.31 -11.60 20.80
N GLY A 156 -19.23 -11.09 21.39
CA GLY A 156 -19.09 -10.97 22.85
C GLY A 156 -20.15 -10.06 23.48
N ALA A 157 -20.41 -8.91 22.86
CA ALA A 157 -21.44 -7.97 23.34
C ALA A 157 -22.86 -8.57 23.28
N ALA A 158 -23.20 -9.29 22.20
CA ALA A 158 -24.51 -9.92 22.05
C ALA A 158 -24.79 -10.98 23.13
N VAL A 159 -23.78 -11.80 23.47
CA VAL A 159 -23.91 -12.83 24.52
C VAL A 159 -24.12 -12.19 25.90
N LEU A 160 -23.40 -11.12 26.22
CA LEU A 160 -23.55 -10.41 27.50
C LEU A 160 -24.94 -9.76 27.63
N ILE A 161 -25.44 -9.12 26.58
CA ILE A 161 -26.76 -8.49 26.58
C ILE A 161 -27.86 -9.56 26.76
N ALA A 162 -27.75 -10.70 26.08
CA ALA A 162 -28.71 -11.81 26.22
C ALA A 162 -28.69 -12.40 27.65
N ALA A 163 -27.50 -12.59 28.23
CA ALA A 163 -27.36 -13.07 29.60
C ALA A 163 -27.96 -12.11 30.65
N VAL A 164 -27.72 -10.80 30.49
CA VAL A 164 -28.28 -9.76 31.37
C VAL A 164 -29.81 -9.70 31.22
N ALA A 165 -30.33 -9.75 30.00
CA ALA A 165 -31.77 -9.77 29.75
C ALA A 165 -32.44 -11.00 30.37
N LEU A 166 -31.85 -12.19 30.18
CA LEU A 166 -32.35 -13.44 30.75
C LEU A 166 -32.33 -13.40 32.29
N TRP A 167 -31.23 -12.93 32.89
CA TRP A 167 -31.12 -12.77 34.34
C TRP A 167 -32.18 -11.81 34.88
N TRP A 168 -32.43 -10.69 34.21
CA TRP A 168 -33.42 -9.71 34.64
C TRP A 168 -34.85 -10.25 34.55
N VAL A 169 -35.17 -11.01 33.50
CA VAL A 169 -36.46 -11.70 33.34
C VAL A 169 -36.66 -12.76 34.43
N LEU A 170 -35.64 -13.58 34.69
CA LEU A 170 -35.69 -14.60 35.74
C LEU A 170 -35.84 -13.98 37.14
N ARG A 171 -35.14 -12.87 37.41
CA ARG A 171 -35.27 -12.12 38.67
C ARG A 171 -36.68 -11.55 38.85
N ARG A 172 -37.27 -10.95 37.82
CA ARG A 172 -38.66 -10.46 37.86
C ARG A 172 -39.67 -11.57 38.13
N ARG A 173 -39.48 -12.76 37.54
CA ARG A 173 -40.34 -13.92 37.78
C ARG A 173 -40.22 -14.44 39.22
N ARG A 174 -39.02 -14.44 39.80
CA ARG A 174 -38.80 -14.82 41.21
C ARG A 174 -39.45 -13.83 42.18
N SER A 175 -39.45 -12.53 41.85
CA SER A 175 -40.19 -11.52 42.62
C SER A 175 -41.71 -11.72 42.56
N ALA A 176 -42.24 -12.27 41.46
CA ALA A 176 -43.66 -12.61 41.33
C ALA A 176 -44.04 -13.93 42.03
N SER A 177 -43.11 -14.86 42.24
CA SER A 177 -43.36 -16.13 42.95
C SER A 177 -43.22 -16.05 44.47
N SER A 178 -42.75 -14.93 45.04
CA SER A 178 -42.73 -14.72 46.50
C SER A 178 -44.05 -14.14 47.05
N GLY A 179 -45.11 -14.07 46.25
CA GLY A 179 -46.41 -13.48 46.64
C GLY A 179 -47.55 -14.47 46.94
N ASN A 180 -47.30 -15.78 47.09
CA ASN A 180 -48.36 -16.72 47.46
C ASN A 180 -47.84 -17.90 48.29
N GLY A 181 -48.07 -17.86 49.60
CA GLY A 181 -47.72 -18.91 50.55
C GLY A 181 -47.50 -18.34 51.94
N GLY A 182 -48.59 -17.85 52.55
CA GLY A 182 -48.59 -17.65 54.00
C GLY A 182 -48.69 -19.01 54.68
N ASP A 183 -47.89 -19.21 55.72
CA ASP A 183 -48.21 -20.15 56.79
C ASP A 183 -47.84 -19.54 58.13
N THR A 184 -48.86 -19.57 59.00
CA THR A 184 -48.90 -19.11 60.36
C THR A 184 -48.19 -20.07 61.31
N GLY A 185 -47.48 -19.51 62.30
CA GLY A 185 -47.63 -19.92 63.70
C GLY A 185 -46.62 -20.91 64.29
N SER A 186 -45.75 -20.34 65.13
CA SER A 186 -45.37 -20.80 66.48
C SER A 186 -44.58 -22.11 66.66
N ALA A 187 -43.34 -22.00 67.15
CA ALA A 187 -43.00 -22.20 68.57
C ALA A 187 -41.49 -22.46 68.79
N GLY A 188 -40.89 -21.72 69.74
CA GLY A 188 -39.99 -22.30 70.73
C GLY A 188 -38.47 -22.24 70.54
N SER A 189 -37.85 -21.38 71.37
CA SER A 189 -36.63 -21.65 72.16
C SER A 189 -35.23 -21.32 71.58
N ASP A 190 -34.69 -20.19 72.05
CA ASP A 190 -33.26 -20.00 72.43
C ASP A 190 -32.80 -21.06 73.48
N PRO A 191 -31.51 -21.26 73.86
CA PRO A 191 -30.30 -20.44 73.58
C PRO A 191 -28.96 -21.19 73.28
N GLY A 192 -28.04 -20.51 72.56
CA GLY A 192 -26.53 -20.61 72.54
C GLY A 192 -25.78 -21.98 72.70
N PRO A 193 -24.44 -22.00 72.89
CA PRO A 193 -23.35 -21.14 72.42
C PRO A 193 -22.38 -21.90 71.47
N ALA A 194 -21.35 -21.19 70.97
CA ALA A 194 -20.20 -21.74 70.23
C ALA A 194 -19.45 -22.85 70.99
N PRO A 195 -18.62 -23.64 70.28
CA PRO A 195 -17.21 -23.63 70.64
C PRO A 195 -16.24 -23.56 69.45
N ARG A 196 -15.04 -23.07 69.80
CA ARG A 196 -13.79 -23.12 69.04
C ARG A 196 -13.25 -24.57 68.96
N GLY A 197 -12.49 -24.83 67.91
CA GLY A 197 -11.39 -25.79 67.84
C GLY A 197 -10.62 -25.47 66.55
N GLU A 198 -9.51 -24.73 66.56
CA GLU A 198 -8.14 -25.06 66.97
C GLU A 198 -7.46 -26.19 66.16
N ALA A 199 -6.32 -25.80 65.59
CA ALA A 199 -5.12 -26.58 65.19
C ALA A 199 -5.29 -27.63 64.06
N GLY A 200 -4.39 -27.72 63.07
CA GLY A 200 -2.99 -27.31 62.99
C GLY A 200 -2.36 -27.71 61.63
N PRO A 201 -1.02 -27.62 61.49
CA PRO A 201 -0.35 -27.22 60.23
C PRO A 201 0.51 -28.32 59.57
N GLY A 202 1.03 -28.01 58.37
CA GLY A 202 2.13 -28.69 57.69
C GLY A 202 2.09 -28.32 56.20
N GLY A 203 3.10 -27.76 55.54
CA GLY A 203 4.54 -27.78 55.76
C GLY A 203 5.20 -28.52 54.59
N GLN A 204 6.12 -27.83 53.90
CA GLN A 204 7.21 -28.36 53.04
C GLN A 204 6.78 -28.86 51.65
N ASP A 205 7.58 -28.86 50.57
CA ASP A 205 8.85 -28.28 50.11
C ASP A 205 9.03 -28.84 48.66
N SER A 206 10.07 -28.38 47.96
CA SER A 206 10.67 -28.92 46.70
C SER A 206 10.23 -28.16 45.43
N ALA A 207 11.05 -27.27 44.89
CA ALA A 207 12.33 -27.47 44.17
C ALA A 207 12.11 -27.55 42.66
#